data_AF-A0A2V0P6B3-F1
#
_entry.id   AF-A0A2V0P6B3-F1
#
_cell.length_a   1.000
_cell.length_b   1.000
_cell.length_c   1.000
_cell.angle_alpha   90.00
_cell.angle_beta   90.00
_cell.angle_gamma   90.00
#
_symmetry.space_group_name_H-M   'P 1'
#
loop_
_entity.id
_entity.type
_entity.pdbx_description
1 polymer ?
#
loop_
_entity_poly.entity_id
_entity_poly.type
_entity_poly.pdbx_seq_one_letter_code
_entity_poly.pdbx_strand_id
1 'polypeptide(L)'
;MFNGELKARASKLEREVKERSEAERRRREKERLLEERQAARQRAREEEQRERRLALLAAEQAERERREAETEANRGVYYRAQLRAAPTSAAAASARGIRRAVDKLVLPASVGALLMAQEAFKNGAMLFEVSASNGARTHAGVLEFSSEVAEGVVLLPEKVQDSLWGLATPALPPADAPGGGDGGGGAGPGPGSDGGEPVGSGGGRCAGKVHVAYKRLEKGTYVRLQPETRAFHDVVGSDPEQMRAALEDALHAVCALTEGDWVQVPFGGETYALRVLELQPDPAVSVIDTDIACDVGPSIETEGYLRAREEELAREQERQRQLQEEREALALQALAAAEAQQAEEQQRAAEDAARRLRIAAAAAAALPPEPGTSQPHATCAVRLPGGERLQRRFGPSDPVAALFDWVDSNGAGGMWPGEYRLVSAYPRRVFEPPAAKAGAGGGGGGGGTLEAAGLVAGEQVALLLEGLGGG
;
A
#
# COMPACT_ATOMS: atom_id res chain seq x y z
N MET A 1 58.54 9.75 67.35
CA MET A 1 57.52 8.74 66.99
C MET A 1 56.11 9.10 67.49
N PHE A 2 55.96 9.68 68.69
CA PHE A 2 54.65 10.06 69.28
C PHE A 2 53.78 11.05 68.48
N ASN A 3 54.37 12.03 67.77
CA ASN A 3 53.60 13.04 67.01
C ASN A 3 52.93 12.49 65.73
N GLY A 4 53.41 11.36 65.20
CA GLY A 4 52.78 10.68 64.05
C GLY A 4 51.56 9.87 64.47
N GLU A 5 51.62 9.18 65.61
CA GLU A 5 50.53 8.36 66.15
C GLU A 5 49.35 9.19 66.66
N LEU A 6 49.61 10.35 67.27
CA LEU A 6 48.56 11.29 67.67
C LEU A 6 47.85 11.89 66.46
N LYS A 7 48.59 12.25 65.40
CA LYS A 7 48.01 12.73 64.13
C LYS A 7 47.21 11.65 63.40
N ALA A 8 47.69 10.40 63.40
CA ALA A 8 46.97 9.27 62.81
C ALA A 8 45.66 8.96 63.56
N ARG A 9 45.67 9.04 64.91
CA ARG A 9 44.46 8.86 65.73
C ARG A 9 43.47 10.00 65.57
N ALA A 10 43.94 11.25 65.50
CA ALA A 10 43.09 12.41 65.23
C ALA A 10 42.43 12.32 63.84
N SER A 11 43.20 12.01 62.81
CA SER A 11 42.67 11.83 61.45
C SER A 11 41.70 10.65 61.35
N LYS A 12 41.94 9.55 62.08
CA LYS A 12 41.01 8.43 62.18
C LYS A 12 39.70 8.84 62.86
N LEU A 13 39.76 9.60 63.95
CA LEU A 13 38.59 10.11 64.67
C LEU A 13 37.77 11.10 63.81
N GLU A 14 38.44 12.00 63.09
CA GLU A 14 37.79 12.94 62.16
C GLU A 14 37.11 12.19 61.01
N ARG A 15 37.75 11.15 60.46
CA ARG A 15 37.16 10.29 59.44
C ARG A 15 35.95 9.52 59.96
N GLU A 16 36.02 8.96 61.17
CA GLU A 16 34.89 8.27 61.81
C GLU A 16 33.73 9.23 62.12
N VAL A 17 34.01 10.45 62.58
CA VAL A 17 32.99 11.49 62.82
C VAL A 17 32.35 11.92 61.49
N LYS A 18 33.15 12.11 60.43
CA LYS A 18 32.65 12.44 59.10
C LYS A 18 31.79 11.31 58.53
N GLU A 19 32.25 10.06 58.58
CA GLU A 19 31.50 8.88 58.12
C GLU A 19 30.19 8.70 58.91
N ARG A 20 30.18 8.93 60.23
CA ARG A 20 28.94 8.93 61.03
C ARG A 20 27.98 10.04 60.63
N SER A 21 28.48 11.26 60.40
CA SER A 21 27.65 12.39 59.96
C SER A 21 27.05 12.16 58.56
N GLU A 22 27.83 11.57 57.64
CA GLU A 22 27.39 11.21 56.30
C GLU A 22 26.41 10.04 56.32
N ALA A 23 26.62 9.05 57.19
CA ALA A 23 25.69 7.94 57.37
C ALA A 23 24.34 8.40 57.95
N GLU A 24 24.35 9.33 58.90
CA GLU A 24 23.14 9.92 59.48
C GLU A 24 22.40 10.78 58.45
N ARG A 25 23.12 11.57 57.64
CA ARG A 25 22.55 12.32 56.52
C ARG A 25 21.92 11.38 55.48
N ARG A 26 22.61 10.31 55.09
CA ARG A 26 22.08 9.29 54.17
C ARG A 26 20.87 8.55 54.73
N ARG A 27 20.81 8.32 56.05
CA ARG A 27 19.65 7.72 56.72
C ARG A 27 18.43 8.66 56.67
N ARG A 28 18.62 9.94 57.02
CA ARG A 28 17.56 10.96 56.96
C ARG A 28 17.08 11.21 55.53
N GLU A 29 17.99 11.22 54.54
CA GLU A 29 17.64 11.34 53.13
C GLU A 29 16.85 10.12 52.62
N LYS A 30 17.26 8.89 53.00
CA LYS A 30 16.51 7.66 52.68
C LYS A 30 15.12 7.64 53.33
N GLU A 31 15.02 8.07 54.59
CA GLU A 31 13.76 8.15 55.33
C GLU A 31 12.80 9.15 54.69
N ARG A 32 13.28 10.36 54.36
CA ARG A 32 12.51 11.36 53.60
C ARG A 32 12.02 10.82 52.26
N LEU A 33 12.88 10.13 51.50
CA LEU A 33 12.51 9.55 50.21
C LEU A 33 11.44 8.45 50.35
N LEU A 34 11.50 7.65 51.42
CA LEU A 34 10.50 6.62 51.70
C LEU A 34 9.16 7.25 52.12
N GLU A 35 9.18 8.27 52.98
CA GLU A 35 7.99 9.02 53.38
C GLU A 35 7.34 9.74 52.19
N GLU A 36 8.13 10.40 51.35
CA GLU A 36 7.64 11.04 50.12
C GLU A 36 7.03 10.02 49.16
N ARG A 37 7.68 8.86 48.99
CA ARG A 37 7.13 7.76 48.18
C ARG A 37 5.85 7.17 48.78
N GLN A 38 5.73 7.10 50.11
CA GLN A 38 4.53 6.64 50.80
C GLN A 38 3.39 7.66 50.66
N ALA A 39 3.69 8.94 50.85
CA ALA A 39 2.73 10.04 50.67
C ALA A 39 2.27 10.14 49.20
N ALA A 40 3.17 10.01 48.23
CA ALA A 40 2.83 9.97 46.81
C ALA A 40 1.93 8.77 46.48
N ARG A 41 2.22 7.58 47.03
CA ARG A 41 1.36 6.39 46.88
C ARG A 41 -0.01 6.56 47.53
N GLN A 42 -0.10 7.26 48.66
CA GLN A 42 -1.38 7.56 49.33
C GLN A 42 -2.20 8.56 48.51
N ARG A 43 -1.59 9.66 48.06
CA ARG A 43 -2.23 10.65 47.18
C ARG A 43 -2.74 10.03 45.88
N ALA A 44 -1.92 9.21 45.23
CA ALA A 44 -2.32 8.51 44.00
C ALA A 44 -3.54 7.59 44.24
N ARG A 45 -3.61 6.90 45.38
CA ARG A 45 -4.78 6.07 45.74
C ARG A 45 -6.02 6.91 46.04
N GLU A 46 -5.86 8.04 46.72
CA GLU A 46 -6.97 8.97 47.03
C GLU A 46 -7.50 9.64 45.76
N GLU A 47 -6.61 10.03 44.85
CA GLU A 47 -6.95 10.55 43.52
C GLU A 47 -7.70 9.51 42.70
N GLU A 48 -7.21 8.26 42.62
CA GLU A 48 -7.89 7.16 41.94
C GLU A 48 -9.28 6.88 42.54
N GLN A 49 -9.42 6.90 43.88
CA GLN A 49 -10.71 6.74 44.54
C GLN A 49 -11.66 7.91 44.27
N ARG A 50 -11.15 9.14 44.25
CA ARG A 50 -11.92 10.34 43.92
C ARG A 50 -12.39 10.29 42.47
N GLU A 51 -11.51 9.94 41.54
CA GLU A 51 -11.83 9.75 40.13
C GLU A 51 -12.88 8.66 39.93
N ARG A 52 -12.72 7.50 40.59
CA ARG A 52 -13.72 6.41 40.52
C ARG A 52 -15.08 6.84 41.07
N ARG A 53 -15.11 7.62 42.15
CA ARG A 53 -16.36 8.16 42.71
C ARG A 53 -17.00 9.17 41.77
N LEU A 54 -16.21 10.08 41.19
CA LEU A 54 -16.71 11.06 40.22
C LEU A 54 -17.23 10.36 38.95
N ALA A 55 -16.51 9.34 38.46
CA ALA A 55 -16.93 8.54 37.31
C ALA A 55 -18.25 7.80 37.57
N LEU A 56 -18.44 7.25 38.77
CA LEU A 56 -19.69 6.60 39.15
C LEU A 56 -20.86 7.59 39.19
N LEU A 57 -20.68 8.76 39.79
CA LEU A 57 -21.69 9.82 39.80
C LEU A 57 -22.02 10.33 38.39
N ALA A 58 -20.99 10.53 37.56
CA ALA A 58 -21.18 10.93 36.16
C ALA A 58 -21.93 9.86 35.36
N ALA A 59 -21.66 8.57 35.60
CA ALA A 59 -22.39 7.47 34.98
C ALA A 59 -23.86 7.43 35.41
N GLU A 60 -24.15 7.61 36.70
CA GLU A 60 -25.53 7.69 37.22
C GLU A 60 -26.29 8.90 36.63
N GLN A 61 -25.64 10.06 36.53
CA GLN A 61 -26.22 11.25 35.90
C GLN A 61 -26.51 11.01 34.42
N ALA A 62 -25.56 10.44 33.67
CA ALA A 62 -25.74 10.14 32.25
C ALA A 62 -26.87 9.12 32.01
N GLU A 63 -27.01 8.10 32.86
CA GLU A 63 -28.13 7.16 32.76
C GLU A 63 -29.48 7.83 33.03
N ARG A 64 -29.54 8.73 34.02
CA ARG A 64 -30.75 9.48 34.33
C ARG A 64 -31.13 10.42 33.21
N GLU A 65 -30.19 11.20 32.69
CA GLU A 65 -30.40 12.11 31.55
C GLU A 65 -30.85 11.34 30.31
N ARG A 66 -30.24 10.17 30.02
CA ARG A 66 -30.67 9.30 28.92
C ARG A 66 -32.10 8.82 29.10
N ARG A 67 -32.47 8.38 30.31
CA ARG A 67 -33.83 7.94 30.61
C ARG A 67 -34.82 9.07 30.45
N GLU A 68 -34.51 10.25 30.97
CA GLU A 68 -35.36 11.44 30.87
C GLU A 68 -35.54 11.86 29.40
N ALA A 69 -34.45 11.94 28.62
CA ALA A 69 -34.49 12.25 27.19
C ALA A 69 -35.28 11.22 26.38
N GLU A 70 -35.13 9.92 26.67
CA GLU A 70 -35.93 8.87 26.01
C GLU A 70 -37.41 8.97 26.38
N THR A 71 -37.73 9.25 27.64
CA THR A 71 -39.11 9.44 28.10
C THR A 71 -39.75 10.65 27.42
N GLU A 72 -39.02 11.77 27.33
CA GLU A 72 -39.47 12.99 26.64
C GLU A 72 -39.66 12.74 25.14
N ALA A 73 -38.68 12.14 24.49
CA ALA A 73 -38.75 11.74 23.09
C ALA A 73 -39.91 10.76 22.81
N ASN A 74 -40.35 10.02 23.81
CA ASN A 74 -41.48 9.08 23.73
C ASN A 74 -42.77 9.64 24.35
N ARG A 75 -42.88 10.97 24.54
CA ARG A 75 -44.05 11.66 25.13
C ARG A 75 -44.53 11.04 26.45
N GLY A 76 -43.61 10.78 27.36
CA GLY A 76 -43.91 10.28 28.71
C GLY A 76 -43.78 8.77 28.89
N VAL A 77 -43.47 8.00 27.83
CA VAL A 77 -43.37 6.53 27.90
C VAL A 77 -41.92 6.07 27.91
N TYR A 78 -41.53 5.32 28.92
CA TYR A 78 -40.23 4.69 29.02
C TYR A 78 -40.35 3.18 29.16
N TYR A 79 -39.70 2.47 28.26
CA TYR A 79 -39.47 1.04 28.36
C TYR A 79 -38.16 0.68 27.69
N ARG A 80 -37.29 0.00 28.42
CA ARG A 80 -36.08 -0.65 27.93
C ARG A 80 -35.83 -1.89 28.77
N ALA A 81 -35.65 -3.04 28.12
CA ALA A 81 -35.33 -4.29 28.78
C ALA A 81 -34.39 -5.14 27.94
N GLN A 82 -33.57 -5.96 28.60
CA GLN A 82 -32.80 -7.01 27.93
C GLN A 82 -33.61 -8.31 27.98
N LEU A 83 -34.00 -8.82 26.81
CA LEU A 83 -34.83 -10.02 26.67
C LEU A 83 -34.07 -11.09 25.88
N ARG A 84 -34.38 -12.36 26.11
CA ARG A 84 -33.89 -13.47 25.29
C ARG A 84 -34.72 -13.54 24.01
N ALA A 85 -34.06 -13.53 22.86
CA ALA A 85 -34.73 -13.70 21.58
C ALA A 85 -35.12 -15.17 21.36
N ALA A 86 -36.30 -15.38 20.80
CA ALA A 86 -36.78 -16.67 20.31
C ALA A 86 -37.54 -16.44 18.97
N PRO A 87 -37.60 -17.44 18.07
CA PRO A 87 -38.28 -17.26 16.80
C PRO A 87 -39.79 -17.31 16.99
N THR A 88 -40.52 -16.42 16.31
CA THR A 88 -41.98 -16.53 16.17
C THR A 88 -42.32 -17.57 15.11
N SER A 89 -43.29 -18.46 15.34
CA SER A 89 -43.78 -19.34 14.28
C SER A 89 -44.67 -18.56 13.30
N ALA A 90 -44.39 -18.65 12.00
CA ALA A 90 -45.20 -18.00 10.96
C ALA A 90 -46.68 -18.44 11.00
N ALA A 91 -46.95 -19.67 11.47
CA ALA A 91 -48.30 -20.21 11.64
C ALA A 91 -49.14 -19.47 12.69
N ALA A 92 -48.54 -18.99 13.79
CA ALA A 92 -49.26 -18.25 14.84
C ALA A 92 -49.74 -16.86 14.36
N ALA A 93 -48.98 -16.24 13.45
CA ALA A 93 -49.29 -14.96 12.84
C ALA A 93 -50.41 -15.05 11.77
N SER A 94 -50.29 -16.01 10.84
CA SER A 94 -51.25 -16.18 9.74
C SER A 94 -52.62 -16.70 10.18
N ALA A 95 -52.69 -17.50 11.26
CA ALA A 95 -53.93 -18.05 11.80
C ALA A 95 -54.91 -16.99 12.31
N ARG A 96 -54.46 -15.75 12.53
CA ARG A 96 -55.27 -14.66 13.12
C ARG A 96 -55.78 -13.63 12.11
N GLY A 97 -55.52 -13.82 10.80
CA GLY A 97 -56.03 -12.93 9.74
C GLY A 97 -55.54 -11.49 9.82
N ILE A 98 -54.38 -11.26 10.46
CA ILE A 98 -53.85 -9.93 10.74
C ILE A 98 -53.11 -9.40 9.52
N ARG A 99 -53.58 -8.27 8.96
CA ARG A 99 -52.82 -7.51 7.95
C ARG A 99 -51.54 -6.97 8.63
N ARG A 100 -50.38 -7.08 7.96
CA ARG A 100 -49.04 -6.68 8.45
C ARG A 100 -48.44 -7.57 9.54
N ALA A 101 -48.15 -8.84 9.26
CA ALA A 101 -47.65 -9.77 10.29
C ALA A 101 -46.12 -9.94 10.31
N VAL A 102 -45.42 -9.35 9.33
CA VAL A 102 -44.04 -9.71 8.99
C VAL A 102 -43.02 -9.16 9.99
N ASP A 103 -43.32 -8.06 10.69
CA ASP A 103 -42.45 -7.40 11.66
C ASP A 103 -43.08 -7.19 13.03
N LYS A 104 -44.10 -7.98 13.39
CA LYS A 104 -44.79 -7.83 14.68
C LYS A 104 -44.23 -8.75 15.77
N LEU A 105 -43.62 -8.15 16.78
CA LEU A 105 -43.06 -8.80 17.96
C LEU A 105 -44.16 -9.38 18.86
N VAL A 106 -43.87 -10.48 19.55
CA VAL A 106 -44.69 -10.92 20.69
C VAL A 106 -43.89 -10.70 21.97
N LEU A 107 -44.45 -9.87 22.87
CA LEU A 107 -43.83 -9.49 24.14
C LEU A 107 -44.59 -10.12 25.32
N PRO A 108 -43.96 -10.27 26.50
CA PRO A 108 -44.64 -10.75 27.70
C PRO A 108 -45.76 -9.81 28.14
N ALA A 109 -46.80 -10.35 28.79
CA ALA A 109 -47.93 -9.60 29.33
C ALA A 109 -47.51 -8.48 30.32
N SER A 110 -46.44 -8.69 31.08
CA SER A 110 -45.87 -7.69 32.00
C SER A 110 -45.46 -6.39 31.30
N VAL A 111 -44.91 -6.49 30.09
CA VAL A 111 -44.50 -5.34 29.27
C VAL A 111 -45.73 -4.55 28.83
N GLY A 112 -46.79 -5.25 28.43
CA GLY A 112 -48.07 -4.64 28.08
C GLY A 112 -48.67 -3.85 29.25
N ALA A 113 -48.72 -4.45 30.44
CA ALA A 113 -49.23 -3.78 31.63
C ALA A 113 -48.45 -2.49 31.97
N LEU A 114 -47.12 -2.53 31.86
CA LEU A 114 -46.24 -1.38 32.12
C LEU A 114 -46.44 -0.25 31.10
N LEU A 115 -46.65 -0.57 29.82
CA LEU A 115 -46.89 0.43 28.77
C LEU A 115 -48.29 1.03 28.86
N MET A 116 -49.30 0.23 29.19
CA MET A 116 -50.67 0.71 29.39
C MET A 116 -50.78 1.63 30.62
N ALA A 117 -50.05 1.32 31.69
CA ALA A 117 -49.96 2.18 32.87
C ALA A 117 -49.33 3.56 32.57
N GLN A 118 -48.47 3.63 31.54
CA GLN A 118 -47.87 4.86 31.03
C GLN A 118 -48.67 5.49 29.88
N GLU A 119 -49.88 4.99 29.62
CA GLU A 119 -50.77 5.47 28.55
C GLU A 119 -50.16 5.44 27.14
N ALA A 120 -49.28 4.47 26.85
CA ALA A 120 -48.56 4.39 25.58
C ALA A 120 -49.46 4.32 24.33
N PHE A 121 -50.70 3.87 24.48
CA PHE A 121 -51.71 3.85 23.42
C PHE A 121 -52.06 5.24 22.87
N LYS A 122 -51.82 6.32 23.63
CA LYS A 122 -52.04 7.71 23.17
C LYS A 122 -51.02 8.16 22.13
N ASN A 123 -49.88 7.48 22.05
CA ASN A 123 -48.78 7.84 21.15
C ASN A 123 -48.89 7.19 19.75
N GLY A 124 -50.01 6.52 19.47
CA GLY A 124 -50.24 5.84 18.19
C GLY A 124 -49.73 4.40 18.21
N ALA A 125 -49.18 3.95 17.08
CA ALA A 125 -48.65 2.60 16.96
C ALA A 125 -47.48 2.36 17.93
N MET A 126 -47.52 1.24 18.65
CA MET A 126 -46.44 0.87 19.56
C MET A 126 -45.31 0.20 18.77
N LEU A 127 -44.22 0.96 18.57
CA LEU A 127 -43.02 0.52 17.89
C LEU A 127 -41.90 0.32 18.91
N PHE A 128 -41.02 -0.64 18.62
CA PHE A 128 -39.92 -1.01 19.48
C PHE A 128 -38.64 -1.07 18.67
N GLU A 129 -37.59 -0.46 19.22
CA GLU A 129 -36.22 -0.70 18.78
C GLU A 129 -35.75 -2.02 19.38
N VAL A 130 -35.28 -2.93 18.52
CA VAL A 130 -34.63 -4.17 18.90
C VAL A 130 -33.17 -4.08 18.48
N SER A 131 -32.26 -4.22 19.44
CA SER A 131 -30.81 -4.23 19.17
C SER A 131 -30.16 -5.52 19.65
N ALA A 132 -29.30 -6.07 18.80
CA ALA A 132 -28.53 -7.27 19.06
C ALA A 132 -27.11 -6.94 19.54
N SER A 133 -26.42 -7.92 20.12
CA SER A 133 -25.06 -7.73 20.66
C SER A 133 -23.99 -7.51 19.60
N ASN A 134 -24.28 -7.79 18.33
CA ASN A 134 -23.40 -7.50 17.18
C ASN A 134 -23.45 -6.02 16.76
N GLY A 135 -24.24 -5.18 17.44
CA GLY A 135 -24.44 -3.77 17.11
C GLY A 135 -25.55 -3.52 16.08
N ALA A 136 -26.15 -4.56 15.50
CA ALA A 136 -27.29 -4.41 14.61
C ALA A 136 -28.53 -3.94 15.40
N ARG A 137 -29.33 -3.09 14.76
CA ARG A 137 -30.57 -2.54 15.31
C ARG A 137 -31.65 -2.54 14.23
N THR A 138 -32.88 -2.81 14.62
CA THR A 138 -34.06 -2.76 13.76
C THR A 138 -35.26 -2.27 14.56
N HIS A 139 -36.30 -1.81 13.89
CA HIS A 139 -37.54 -1.37 14.52
C HIS A 139 -38.69 -2.23 14.04
N ALA A 140 -39.58 -2.55 14.97
CA ALA A 140 -40.65 -3.52 14.78
C ALA A 140 -41.89 -3.11 15.57
N GLY A 141 -43.07 -3.43 15.05
CA GLY A 141 -44.33 -3.26 15.77
C GLY A 141 -44.54 -4.37 16.81
N VAL A 142 -45.53 -4.22 17.69
CA VAL A 142 -46.00 -5.31 18.56
C VAL A 142 -47.26 -5.95 18.00
N LEU A 143 -47.31 -7.29 18.01
CA LEU A 143 -48.49 -8.08 17.68
C LEU A 143 -49.44 -8.11 18.86
N GLU A 144 -48.93 -8.61 19.99
CA GLU A 144 -49.67 -8.76 21.23
C GLU A 144 -48.73 -8.85 22.42
N PHE A 145 -49.32 -8.68 23.60
CA PHE A 145 -48.70 -8.96 24.88
C PHE A 145 -49.27 -10.28 25.42
N SER A 146 -48.53 -11.38 25.27
CA SER A 146 -49.02 -12.71 25.59
C SER A 146 -48.51 -13.18 26.96
N SER A 147 -49.39 -13.83 27.73
CA SER A 147 -49.03 -14.56 28.95
C SER A 147 -48.40 -15.93 28.67
N GLU A 148 -48.47 -16.41 27.43
CA GLU A 148 -47.86 -17.68 27.00
C GLU A 148 -46.34 -17.52 26.78
N VAL A 149 -45.88 -16.29 26.53
CA VAL A 149 -44.45 -15.99 26.42
C VAL A 149 -43.87 -15.83 27.82
N ALA A 150 -42.82 -16.60 28.11
CA ALA A 150 -42.12 -16.52 29.39
C ALA A 150 -41.56 -15.11 29.65
N GLU A 151 -41.61 -14.68 30.91
CA GLU A 151 -41.01 -13.42 31.35
C GLU A 151 -39.51 -13.37 30.98
N GLY A 152 -39.08 -12.26 30.40
CA GLY A 152 -37.71 -12.11 29.90
C GLY A 152 -37.45 -12.71 28.50
N VAL A 153 -38.48 -13.16 27.78
CA VAL A 153 -38.37 -13.66 26.39
C VAL A 153 -39.13 -12.73 25.43
N VAL A 154 -38.62 -12.56 24.21
CA VAL A 154 -39.33 -11.89 23.10
C VAL A 154 -39.34 -12.80 21.88
N LEU A 155 -40.50 -12.94 21.24
CA LEU A 155 -40.61 -13.67 19.98
C LEU A 155 -40.39 -12.71 18.81
N LEU A 156 -39.40 -13.02 17.97
CA LEU A 156 -38.98 -12.23 16.83
C LEU A 156 -39.45 -12.88 15.50
N PRO A 157 -40.17 -12.15 14.64
CA PRO A 157 -40.47 -12.57 13.28
C PRO A 157 -39.23 -12.72 12.40
N GLU A 158 -39.38 -13.41 11.26
CA GLU A 158 -38.30 -13.68 10.31
C GLU A 158 -37.61 -12.40 9.80
N LYS A 159 -38.36 -11.37 9.38
CA LYS A 159 -37.79 -10.07 8.95
C LYS A 159 -36.88 -9.43 10.02
N VAL A 160 -37.31 -9.49 11.28
CA VAL A 160 -36.53 -8.94 12.40
C VAL A 160 -35.28 -9.77 12.62
N GLN A 161 -35.36 -11.09 12.47
CA GLN A 161 -34.19 -11.97 12.55
C GLN A 161 -33.20 -11.70 11.42
N ASP A 162 -33.68 -11.58 10.18
CA ASP A 162 -32.86 -11.32 9.00
C ASP A 162 -32.19 -9.93 9.08
N SER A 163 -32.88 -8.93 9.61
CA SER A 163 -32.32 -7.59 9.80
C SER A 163 -31.27 -7.53 10.92
N LEU A 164 -31.39 -8.36 11.96
CA LEU A 164 -30.43 -8.40 13.07
C LEU A 164 -29.21 -9.29 12.80
N TRP A 165 -29.40 -10.40 12.08
CA TRP A 165 -28.37 -11.44 11.92
C TRP A 165 -28.04 -11.81 10.47
N GLY A 166 -28.66 -11.16 9.48
CA GLY A 166 -28.50 -11.43 8.06
C GLY A 166 -29.50 -12.46 7.52
N LEU A 167 -29.67 -12.44 6.20
CA LEU A 167 -30.58 -13.31 5.45
C LEU A 167 -30.24 -14.80 5.67
N ALA A 168 -31.27 -15.64 5.71
CA ALA A 168 -31.08 -17.07 5.61
C ALA A 168 -30.38 -17.42 4.30
N THR A 169 -29.23 -18.09 4.37
CA THR A 169 -28.79 -18.85 3.20
C THR A 169 -29.85 -19.93 2.96
N PRO A 170 -30.53 -20.00 1.81
CA PRO A 170 -31.41 -21.10 1.52
C PRO A 170 -30.58 -22.38 1.61
N ALA A 171 -31.01 -23.33 2.44
CA ALA A 171 -30.40 -24.64 2.48
C ALA A 171 -30.53 -25.22 1.07
N LEU A 172 -29.41 -25.40 0.36
CA LEU A 172 -29.43 -26.10 -0.92
C LEU A 172 -30.15 -27.43 -0.71
N PRO A 173 -31.15 -27.77 -1.53
CA PRO A 173 -31.69 -29.13 -1.51
C PRO A 173 -30.53 -30.09 -1.80
N PRO A 174 -30.44 -31.25 -1.12
CA PRO A 174 -29.42 -32.23 -1.42
C PRO A 174 -29.54 -32.60 -2.90
N ALA A 175 -28.50 -32.29 -3.67
CA ALA A 175 -28.45 -32.61 -5.09
C ALA A 175 -28.67 -34.10 -5.28
N ASP A 176 -29.64 -34.43 -6.13
CA ASP A 176 -29.96 -35.78 -6.56
C ASP A 176 -28.68 -36.56 -6.91
N ALA A 177 -28.40 -37.59 -6.13
CA ALA A 177 -27.40 -38.58 -6.47
C ALA A 177 -27.92 -39.39 -7.67
N PRO A 178 -27.15 -39.52 -8.77
CA PRO A 178 -27.56 -40.34 -9.90
C PRO A 178 -27.53 -41.82 -9.49
N GLY A 179 -28.62 -42.52 -9.81
CA GLY A 179 -28.76 -43.95 -9.57
C GLY A 179 -27.80 -44.81 -10.40
N GLY A 180 -27.46 -45.97 -9.85
CA GLY A 180 -26.79 -47.04 -10.58
C GLY A 180 -26.17 -48.14 -9.72
N GLY A 181 -26.89 -49.24 -9.54
CA GLY A 181 -26.34 -50.60 -9.74
C GLY A 181 -25.57 -51.29 -8.61
N ASP A 182 -26.29 -52.18 -7.91
CA ASP A 182 -26.01 -53.61 -7.67
C ASP A 182 -24.68 -54.11 -7.06
N GLY A 183 -24.78 -55.05 -6.11
CA GLY A 183 -23.65 -55.85 -5.61
C GLY A 183 -23.68 -56.17 -4.12
N GLY A 184 -24.19 -57.36 -3.75
CA GLY A 184 -24.32 -57.82 -2.36
C GLY A 184 -23.01 -58.25 -1.66
N GLY A 185 -23.13 -58.50 -0.35
CA GLY A 185 -22.11 -59.16 0.47
C GLY A 185 -22.31 -58.86 1.96
N GLY A 186 -22.68 -59.88 2.74
CA GLY A 186 -23.05 -59.74 4.15
C GLY A 186 -21.89 -59.49 5.12
N ALA A 187 -22.21 -59.05 6.35
CA ALA A 187 -21.92 -59.77 7.60
C ALA A 187 -22.14 -58.90 8.85
N GLY A 188 -23.06 -59.33 9.70
CA GLY A 188 -22.87 -59.46 11.15
C GLY A 188 -23.01 -58.22 12.07
N PRO A 189 -23.35 -58.43 13.37
CA PRO A 189 -24.11 -57.46 14.17
C PRO A 189 -23.36 -56.91 15.41
N GLY A 190 -23.84 -55.81 15.99
CA GLY A 190 -23.49 -55.41 17.36
C GLY A 190 -24.08 -54.06 17.79
N PRO A 191 -24.41 -53.86 19.09
CA PRO A 191 -25.49 -52.97 19.53
C PRO A 191 -25.04 -51.73 20.33
N GLY A 192 -25.94 -50.76 20.50
CA GLY A 192 -25.81 -49.64 21.46
C GLY A 192 -26.67 -48.45 21.05
N SER A 193 -27.89 -48.33 21.59
CA SER A 193 -28.23 -47.36 22.65
C SER A 193 -28.00 -45.89 22.22
N ASP A 194 -29.05 -45.19 21.82
CA ASP A 194 -29.85 -44.40 22.76
C ASP A 194 -31.06 -43.77 22.05
N GLY A 195 -32.18 -43.73 22.78
CA GLY A 195 -33.38 -43.03 22.34
C GLY A 195 -33.15 -41.53 22.39
N GLY A 196 -32.99 -40.93 21.21
CA GLY A 196 -33.16 -39.49 21.00
C GLY A 196 -34.52 -39.26 20.35
N GLU A 197 -35.40 -38.59 21.06
CA GLU A 197 -36.65 -38.04 20.52
C GLU A 197 -36.38 -37.20 19.25
N PRO A 198 -37.30 -37.17 18.28
CA PRO A 198 -37.11 -36.39 17.06
C PRO A 198 -37.22 -34.89 17.40
N VAL A 199 -36.08 -34.22 17.58
CA VAL A 199 -36.02 -32.77 17.62
C VAL A 199 -36.31 -32.27 16.20
N GLY A 200 -37.50 -31.70 16.01
CA GLY A 200 -37.89 -31.01 14.80
C GLY A 200 -36.83 -29.97 14.43
N SER A 201 -36.19 -30.17 13.28
CA SER A 201 -35.17 -29.28 12.75
C SER A 201 -35.83 -27.99 12.25
N GLY A 202 -35.96 -27.03 13.18
CA GLY A 202 -36.34 -25.65 12.96
C GLY A 202 -35.46 -24.75 13.81
N GLY A 203 -34.13 -24.89 13.67
CA GLY A 203 -33.15 -24.13 14.44
C GLY A 203 -33.13 -22.66 14.00
N GLY A 204 -33.86 -21.80 14.72
CA GLY A 204 -33.83 -20.35 14.51
C GLY A 204 -32.45 -19.74 14.82
N ARG A 205 -31.97 -18.83 13.97
CA ARG A 205 -30.71 -18.07 14.12
C ARG A 205 -30.74 -17.08 15.30
N CYS A 206 -31.89 -16.90 15.93
CA CYS A 206 -32.14 -16.06 17.10
C CYS A 206 -31.56 -16.68 18.38
N ALA A 207 -30.23 -16.79 18.46
CA ALA A 207 -29.53 -17.23 19.66
C ALA A 207 -28.89 -16.03 20.36
N GLY A 208 -29.59 -15.43 21.34
CA GLY A 208 -28.97 -14.39 22.15
C GLY A 208 -29.92 -13.55 23.00
N LYS A 209 -29.29 -12.63 23.76
CA LYS A 209 -29.99 -11.54 24.43
C LYS A 209 -30.06 -10.34 23.48
N VAL A 210 -31.25 -9.76 23.35
CA VAL A 210 -31.50 -8.52 22.60
C VAL A 210 -31.98 -7.45 23.58
N HIS A 211 -31.71 -6.19 23.28
CA HIS A 211 -32.34 -5.08 24.01
C HIS A 211 -33.56 -4.63 23.23
N VAL A 212 -34.70 -4.57 23.93
CA VAL A 212 -35.96 -4.08 23.38
C VAL A 212 -36.30 -2.78 24.09
N ALA A 213 -36.51 -1.71 23.34
CA ALA A 213 -36.88 -0.41 23.88
C ALA A 213 -38.09 0.16 23.13
N TYR A 214 -39.01 0.78 23.86
CA TYR A 214 -40.13 1.49 23.23
C TYR A 214 -39.60 2.74 22.53
N LYS A 215 -40.02 2.95 21.28
CA LYS A 215 -39.60 4.12 20.53
C LYS A 215 -40.72 4.69 19.68
N ARG A 216 -40.97 5.99 19.83
CA ARG A 216 -41.79 6.74 18.88
C ARG A 216 -40.94 7.09 17.66
N LEU A 217 -41.42 6.74 16.48
CA LEU A 217 -40.78 7.08 15.21
C LEU A 217 -41.62 8.12 14.47
N GLU A 218 -40.96 9.00 13.74
CA GLU A 218 -41.63 9.92 12.82
C GLU A 218 -42.07 9.16 11.56
N LYS A 219 -43.01 9.76 10.81
CA LYS A 219 -43.52 9.18 9.57
C LYS A 219 -42.48 9.28 8.47
N GLY A 220 -42.23 8.17 7.77
CA GLY A 220 -41.30 8.14 6.65
C GLY A 220 -41.81 8.96 5.48
N THR A 221 -40.89 9.62 4.76
CA THR A 221 -41.20 10.36 3.53
C THR A 221 -40.47 9.79 2.32
N TYR A 222 -39.29 9.20 2.55
CA TYR A 222 -38.45 8.64 1.49
C TYR A 222 -37.74 7.37 1.99
N VAL A 223 -37.62 6.40 1.09
CA VAL A 223 -36.82 5.19 1.28
C VAL A 223 -36.02 4.90 0.02
N ARG A 224 -34.74 4.63 0.18
CA ARG A 224 -33.89 4.08 -0.87
C ARG A 224 -33.63 2.60 -0.60
N LEU A 225 -34.07 1.75 -1.50
CA LEU A 225 -33.89 0.30 -1.43
C LEU A 225 -32.79 -0.16 -2.38
N GLN A 226 -32.08 -1.21 -2.01
CA GLN A 226 -31.06 -1.85 -2.82
C GLN A 226 -31.32 -3.34 -2.94
N PRO A 227 -31.59 -3.87 -4.14
CA PRO A 227 -31.74 -5.30 -4.34
C PRO A 227 -30.43 -6.04 -4.04
N GLU A 228 -30.52 -7.22 -3.47
CA GLU A 228 -29.35 -8.09 -3.27
C GLU A 228 -28.77 -8.51 -4.63
N THR A 229 -29.62 -9.06 -5.49
CA THR A 229 -29.21 -9.69 -6.75
C THR A 229 -29.57 -8.87 -7.98
N ARG A 230 -28.81 -9.06 -9.07
CA ARG A 230 -29.12 -8.42 -10.36
C ARG A 230 -30.46 -8.90 -10.96
N ALA A 231 -30.90 -10.12 -10.63
CA ALA A 231 -32.13 -10.73 -11.12
C ALA A 231 -33.37 -9.84 -10.90
N PHE A 232 -33.36 -9.01 -9.85
CA PHE A 232 -34.42 -8.03 -9.61
C PHE A 232 -34.60 -7.07 -10.80
N HIS A 233 -33.50 -6.48 -11.31
CA HIS A 233 -33.56 -5.49 -12.40
C HIS A 233 -34.00 -6.08 -13.74
N ASP A 234 -33.63 -7.33 -14.01
CA ASP A 234 -34.03 -8.02 -15.24
C ASP A 234 -35.55 -8.25 -15.28
N VAL A 235 -36.15 -8.50 -14.11
CA VAL A 235 -37.59 -8.74 -13.96
C VAL A 235 -38.40 -7.44 -13.88
N VAL A 236 -37.89 -6.41 -13.20
CA VAL A 236 -38.51 -5.06 -13.17
C VAL A 236 -38.67 -4.50 -14.58
N GLY A 237 -37.70 -4.74 -15.46
CA GLY A 237 -37.73 -4.27 -16.85
C GLY A 237 -38.88 -4.86 -17.68
N SER A 238 -39.46 -5.97 -17.26
CA SER A 238 -40.56 -6.63 -17.97
C SER A 238 -41.92 -6.01 -17.63
N ASP A 239 -42.17 -5.72 -16.34
CA ASP A 239 -43.45 -5.19 -15.85
C ASP A 239 -43.24 -4.19 -14.67
N PRO A 240 -42.90 -2.92 -14.96
CA PRO A 240 -42.56 -1.95 -13.91
C PRO A 240 -43.74 -1.55 -13.01
N GLU A 241 -44.98 -1.59 -13.52
CA GLU A 241 -46.18 -1.26 -12.74
C GLU A 241 -46.50 -2.32 -11.69
N GLN A 242 -46.42 -3.60 -12.06
CA GLN A 242 -46.67 -4.71 -11.12
C GLN A 242 -45.60 -4.74 -10.02
N MET A 243 -44.34 -4.41 -10.36
CA MET A 243 -43.27 -4.35 -9.36
C MET A 243 -43.47 -3.21 -8.37
N ARG A 244 -43.94 -2.04 -8.83
CA ARG A 244 -44.31 -0.94 -7.93
C ARG A 244 -45.41 -1.38 -6.96
N ALA A 245 -46.43 -2.06 -7.44
CA ALA A 245 -47.49 -2.62 -6.59
C ALA A 245 -46.94 -3.65 -5.58
N ALA A 246 -46.04 -4.55 -6.00
CA ALA A 246 -45.41 -5.51 -5.10
C ALA A 246 -44.53 -4.84 -4.03
N LEU A 247 -43.83 -3.77 -4.38
CA LEU A 247 -43.07 -2.94 -3.42
C LEU A 247 -44.02 -2.23 -2.45
N GLU A 248 -45.10 -1.64 -2.93
CA GLU A 248 -46.11 -0.99 -2.10
C GLU A 248 -46.74 -1.99 -1.11
N ASP A 249 -47.08 -3.20 -1.56
CA ASP A 249 -47.62 -4.28 -0.73
C ASP A 249 -46.61 -4.75 0.31
N ALA A 250 -45.35 -4.94 -0.10
CA ALA A 250 -44.27 -5.34 0.81
C ALA A 250 -44.01 -4.27 1.88
N LEU A 251 -43.97 -3.00 1.51
CA LEU A 251 -43.82 -1.88 2.46
C LEU A 251 -45.04 -1.74 3.38
N HIS A 252 -46.25 -1.93 2.85
CA HIS A 252 -47.48 -1.94 3.64
C HIS A 252 -47.54 -3.08 4.65
N ALA A 253 -46.81 -4.18 4.43
CA ALA A 253 -46.77 -5.34 5.32
C ALA A 253 -45.91 -5.13 6.58
N VAL A 254 -45.11 -4.05 6.62
CA VAL A 254 -44.18 -3.72 7.71
C VAL A 254 -44.72 -2.49 8.48
N CYS A 255 -44.36 -2.36 9.75
CA CYS A 255 -44.74 -1.24 10.62
C CYS A 255 -43.63 -0.17 10.71
N ALA A 256 -42.37 -0.60 10.69
CA ALA A 256 -41.22 0.28 10.73
C ALA A 256 -40.07 -0.21 9.85
N LEU A 257 -39.29 0.76 9.33
CA LEU A 257 -38.07 0.52 8.59
C LEU A 257 -36.90 1.18 9.30
N THR A 258 -35.75 0.53 9.24
CA THR A 258 -34.46 1.03 9.73
C THR A 258 -33.44 0.93 8.62
N GLU A 259 -32.49 1.86 8.57
CA GLU A 259 -31.35 1.73 7.67
C GLU A 259 -30.60 0.41 7.94
N GLY A 260 -30.40 -0.37 6.88
CA GLY A 260 -29.81 -1.70 6.93
C GLY A 260 -30.81 -2.85 7.08
N ASP A 261 -32.10 -2.59 7.31
CA ASP A 261 -33.15 -3.63 7.34
C ASP A 261 -33.27 -4.35 5.99
N TRP A 262 -33.73 -5.61 6.05
CA TRP A 262 -34.10 -6.38 4.87
C TRP A 262 -35.62 -6.42 4.69
N VAL A 263 -36.08 -6.15 3.47
CA VAL A 263 -37.48 -6.23 3.05
C VAL A 263 -37.60 -7.30 1.99
N GLN A 264 -38.49 -8.27 2.22
CA GLN A 264 -38.77 -9.36 1.28
C GLN A 264 -39.92 -8.94 0.36
N VAL A 265 -39.65 -8.92 -0.96
CA VAL A 265 -40.61 -8.48 -1.98
C VAL A 265 -40.99 -9.67 -2.86
N PRO A 266 -42.18 -10.26 -2.67
CA PRO A 266 -42.65 -11.35 -3.53
C PRO A 266 -43.09 -10.79 -4.90
N PHE A 267 -42.48 -11.28 -5.97
CA PHE A 267 -42.81 -10.88 -7.34
C PHE A 267 -42.61 -12.04 -8.33
N GLY A 268 -43.59 -12.28 -9.21
CA GLY A 268 -43.45 -13.28 -10.28
C GLY A 268 -43.25 -14.72 -9.81
N GLY A 269 -43.62 -15.04 -8.57
CA GLY A 269 -43.41 -16.37 -7.95
C GLY A 269 -42.10 -16.52 -7.19
N GLU A 270 -41.20 -15.54 -7.27
CA GLU A 270 -39.94 -15.49 -6.51
C GLU A 270 -40.01 -14.42 -5.43
N THR A 271 -39.14 -14.48 -4.42
CA THR A 271 -39.03 -13.43 -3.39
C THR A 271 -37.66 -12.77 -3.48
N TYR A 272 -37.65 -11.45 -3.67
CA TYR A 272 -36.43 -10.66 -3.79
C TYR A 272 -36.14 -9.94 -2.48
N ALA A 273 -34.93 -10.11 -1.96
CA ALA A 273 -34.48 -9.39 -0.77
C ALA A 273 -33.93 -8.01 -1.17
N LEU A 274 -34.53 -6.95 -0.62
CA LEU A 274 -34.10 -5.57 -0.81
C LEU A 274 -33.64 -5.02 0.53
N ARG A 275 -32.42 -4.46 0.56
CA ARG A 275 -31.86 -3.79 1.73
C ARG A 275 -32.26 -2.32 1.75
N VAL A 276 -32.63 -1.82 2.92
CA VAL A 276 -32.84 -0.38 3.12
C VAL A 276 -31.49 0.30 3.22
N LEU A 277 -31.20 1.24 2.32
CA LEU A 277 -29.95 2.02 2.32
C LEU A 277 -30.09 3.34 3.06
N GLU A 278 -31.18 4.05 2.82
CA GLU A 278 -31.39 5.42 3.31
C GLU A 278 -32.87 5.62 3.62
N LEU A 279 -33.14 6.34 4.71
CA LEU A 279 -34.48 6.73 5.15
C LEU A 279 -34.53 8.23 5.49
N GLN A 280 -35.70 8.84 5.29
CA GLN A 280 -35.94 10.23 5.71
C GLN A 280 -37.28 10.35 6.45
N PRO A 281 -37.37 11.22 7.47
CA PRO A 281 -36.35 12.18 7.93
C PRO A 281 -35.25 11.61 8.83
N ASP A 282 -35.51 10.46 9.44
CA ASP A 282 -34.63 9.81 10.41
C ASP A 282 -34.14 8.45 9.87
N PRO A 283 -33.03 7.90 10.40
CA PRO A 283 -32.52 6.57 10.01
C PRO A 283 -33.45 5.41 10.44
N ALA A 284 -34.55 5.71 11.14
CA ALA A 284 -35.61 4.79 11.47
C ALA A 284 -36.95 5.51 11.41
N VAL A 285 -37.89 4.98 10.62
CA VAL A 285 -39.18 5.64 10.37
C VAL A 285 -40.34 4.67 10.51
N SER A 286 -41.50 5.21 10.87
CA SER A 286 -42.76 4.49 10.78
C SER A 286 -43.31 4.55 9.37
N VAL A 287 -43.73 3.40 8.84
CA VAL A 287 -44.33 3.26 7.51
C VAL A 287 -45.84 2.96 7.56
N ILE A 288 -46.45 3.18 8.74
CA ILE A 288 -47.86 2.90 8.97
C ILE A 288 -48.72 4.04 8.42
N ASP A 289 -49.59 3.68 7.48
CA ASP A 289 -50.58 4.59 6.89
C ASP A 289 -49.91 5.89 6.38
N THR A 290 -48.84 5.70 5.60
CA THR A 290 -47.99 6.75 5.03
C THR A 290 -47.60 6.41 3.62
N ASP A 291 -47.70 7.40 2.73
CA ASP A 291 -47.16 7.33 1.39
C ASP A 291 -45.68 7.69 1.45
N ILE A 292 -44.81 6.75 1.07
CA ILE A 292 -43.36 6.91 1.11
C ILE A 292 -42.84 6.84 -0.32
N ALA A 293 -42.05 7.83 -0.72
CA ALA A 293 -41.36 7.78 -1.99
C ALA A 293 -40.28 6.69 -1.96
N CYS A 294 -40.37 5.72 -2.87
CA CYS A 294 -39.44 4.61 -2.96
C CYS A 294 -38.54 4.78 -4.19
N ASP A 295 -37.23 4.80 -3.97
CA ASP A 295 -36.22 4.72 -5.02
C ASP A 295 -35.47 3.39 -4.91
N VAL A 296 -35.16 2.76 -6.05
CA VAL A 296 -34.47 1.47 -6.09
C VAL A 296 -33.14 1.61 -6.80
N GLY A 297 -32.06 1.43 -6.05
CA GLY A 297 -30.69 1.51 -6.54
C GLY A 297 -30.20 0.27 -7.32
N PRO A 298 -28.97 0.31 -7.84
CA PRO A 298 -28.32 -0.85 -8.46
C PRO A 298 -28.13 -1.97 -7.44
N SER A 299 -28.14 -3.23 -7.88
CA SER A 299 -28.01 -4.36 -6.95
C SER A 299 -26.64 -4.42 -6.27
N ILE A 300 -26.57 -5.03 -5.09
CA ILE A 300 -25.33 -5.22 -4.32
C ILE A 300 -24.29 -5.97 -5.18
N GLU A 301 -24.73 -7.02 -5.89
CA GLU A 301 -23.88 -7.75 -6.84
C GLU A 301 -23.32 -6.85 -7.95
N THR A 302 -24.15 -5.97 -8.51
CA THR A 302 -23.75 -5.07 -9.61
C THR A 302 -22.74 -4.04 -9.12
N GLU A 303 -22.96 -3.41 -7.95
CA GLU A 303 -21.99 -2.51 -7.34
C GLU A 303 -20.68 -3.21 -6.99
N GLY A 304 -20.75 -4.44 -6.46
CA GLY A 304 -19.56 -5.25 -6.18
C GLY A 304 -18.74 -5.54 -7.44
N TYR A 305 -19.41 -5.91 -8.54
CA TYR A 305 -18.76 -6.12 -9.82
C TYR A 305 -18.14 -4.83 -10.39
N LEU A 306 -18.86 -3.70 -10.31
CA LEU A 306 -18.36 -2.41 -10.79
C LEU A 306 -17.14 -1.95 -9.98
N ARG A 307 -17.17 -2.06 -8.64
CA ARG A 307 -16.03 -1.74 -7.77
C ARG A 307 -14.82 -2.61 -8.08
N ALA A 308 -15.01 -3.92 -8.21
CA ALA A 308 -13.92 -4.83 -8.57
C ALA A 308 -13.29 -4.47 -9.93
N ARG A 309 -14.12 -4.13 -10.91
CA ARG A 309 -13.67 -3.69 -12.23
C ARG A 309 -12.94 -2.34 -12.19
N GLU A 310 -13.41 -1.39 -11.39
CA GLU A 310 -12.73 -0.10 -11.18
C GLU A 310 -11.36 -0.27 -10.52
N GLU A 311 -11.27 -1.14 -9.50
CA GLU A 311 -10.01 -1.47 -8.85
C GLU A 311 -9.02 -2.14 -9.81
N GLU A 312 -9.50 -3.07 -10.66
CA GLU A 312 -8.67 -3.69 -11.70
C GLU A 312 -8.14 -2.67 -12.70
N LEU A 313 -8.99 -1.78 -13.20
CA LEU A 313 -8.60 -0.71 -14.12
C LEU A 313 -7.59 0.26 -13.48
N ALA A 314 -7.76 0.59 -12.20
CA ALA A 314 -6.80 1.43 -11.47
C ALA A 314 -5.42 0.76 -11.37
N ARG A 315 -5.37 -0.54 -11.03
CA ARG A 315 -4.13 -1.32 -10.97
C ARG A 315 -3.43 -1.42 -12.32
N GLU A 316 -4.20 -1.58 -13.40
CA GLU A 316 -3.65 -1.58 -14.76
C GLU A 316 -3.07 -0.23 -15.14
N GLN A 317 -3.76 0.87 -14.83
CA GLN A 317 -3.27 2.23 -15.09
C GLN A 317 -1.99 2.54 -14.30
N GLU A 318 -1.91 2.15 -13.03
CA GLU A 318 -0.70 2.30 -12.22
C GLU A 318 0.48 1.52 -12.82
N ARG A 319 0.26 0.26 -13.23
CA ARG A 319 1.27 -0.55 -13.89
C ARG A 319 1.75 0.08 -15.20
N GLN A 320 0.84 0.63 -16.00
CA GLN A 320 1.19 1.32 -17.24
C GLN A 320 2.03 2.57 -16.97
N ARG A 321 1.71 3.36 -15.94
CA ARG A 321 2.51 4.52 -15.54
C ARG A 321 3.90 4.12 -15.09
N GLN A 322 4.02 3.10 -14.24
CA GLN A 322 5.33 2.61 -13.79
C GLN A 322 6.21 2.15 -14.96
N LEU A 323 5.64 1.40 -15.90
CA LEU A 323 6.36 0.99 -17.11
C LEU A 323 6.76 2.18 -17.99
N GLN A 324 5.91 3.20 -18.08
CA GLN A 324 6.24 4.40 -18.84
C GLN A 324 7.38 5.18 -18.19
N GLU A 325 7.31 5.40 -16.87
CA GLU A 325 8.36 6.06 -16.10
C GLU A 325 9.69 5.30 -16.19
N GLU A 326 9.67 3.97 -16.09
CA GLU A 326 10.87 3.14 -16.25
C GLU A 326 11.47 3.26 -17.66
N ARG A 327 10.62 3.25 -18.70
CA ARG A 327 11.06 3.43 -20.08
C ARG A 327 11.64 4.82 -20.32
N GLU A 328 11.03 5.86 -19.76
CA GLU A 328 11.52 7.24 -19.86
C GLU A 328 12.85 7.39 -19.11
N ALA A 329 12.99 6.80 -17.92
CA ALA A 329 14.24 6.79 -17.17
C ALA A 329 15.35 6.05 -17.94
N LEU A 330 15.05 4.89 -18.52
CA LEU A 330 16.01 4.14 -19.33
C LEU A 330 16.39 4.90 -20.61
N ALA A 331 15.45 5.59 -21.25
CA ALA A 331 15.74 6.44 -22.41
C ALA A 331 16.67 7.61 -22.04
N LEU A 332 16.41 8.30 -20.91
CA LEU A 332 17.27 9.36 -20.41
C LEU A 332 18.67 8.84 -20.06
N GLN A 333 18.78 7.67 -19.44
CA GLN A 333 20.06 7.03 -19.15
C GLN A 333 20.82 6.68 -20.43
N ALA A 334 20.13 6.17 -21.46
CA ALA A 334 20.75 5.84 -22.74
C ALA A 334 21.27 7.09 -23.46
N LEU A 335 20.51 8.20 -23.44
CA LEU A 335 20.96 9.48 -24.00
C LEU A 335 22.19 10.01 -23.26
N ALA A 336 22.16 10.02 -21.91
CA ALA A 336 23.30 10.45 -21.10
C ALA A 336 24.55 9.58 -21.33
N ALA A 337 24.39 8.27 -21.47
CA ALA A 337 25.48 7.36 -21.78
C ALA A 337 26.08 7.61 -23.17
N ALA A 338 25.24 7.87 -24.17
CA ALA A 338 25.70 8.21 -25.52
C ALA A 338 26.46 9.54 -25.56
N GLU A 339 25.97 10.57 -24.86
CA GLU A 339 26.67 11.85 -24.73
C GLU A 339 28.02 11.70 -24.02
N ALA A 340 28.09 10.89 -22.96
CA ALA A 340 29.34 10.61 -22.25
C ALA A 340 30.36 9.87 -23.14
N GLN A 341 29.93 8.89 -23.93
CA GLN A 341 30.78 8.20 -24.90
C GLN A 341 31.33 9.15 -25.95
N GLN A 342 30.48 10.01 -26.52
CA GLN A 342 30.91 11.02 -27.49
C GLN A 342 31.91 12.01 -26.89
N ALA A 343 31.69 12.46 -25.65
CA ALA A 343 32.61 13.35 -24.96
C ALA A 343 33.97 12.68 -24.70
N GLU A 344 33.99 11.41 -24.30
CA GLU A 344 35.23 10.65 -24.09
C GLU A 344 36.00 10.45 -25.41
N GLU A 345 35.31 10.10 -26.50
CA GLU A 345 35.92 9.98 -27.83
C GLU A 345 36.50 11.31 -28.32
N GLN A 346 35.78 12.42 -28.12
CA GLN A 346 36.27 13.76 -28.45
C GLN A 346 37.49 14.15 -27.60
N GLN A 347 37.51 13.82 -26.31
CA GLN A 347 38.66 14.06 -25.45
C GLN A 347 39.88 13.27 -25.91
N ARG A 348 39.73 11.96 -26.16
CA ARG A 348 40.83 11.12 -26.67
C ARG A 348 41.36 11.64 -28.01
N ALA A 349 40.46 12.01 -28.93
CA ALA A 349 40.84 12.60 -30.21
C ALA A 349 41.58 13.94 -30.04
N ALA A 350 41.13 14.80 -29.11
CA ALA A 350 41.78 16.07 -28.80
C ALA A 350 43.16 15.87 -28.15
N GLU A 351 43.30 14.91 -27.25
CA GLU A 351 44.58 14.53 -26.63
C GLU A 351 45.56 13.99 -27.66
N ASP A 352 45.12 13.10 -28.55
CA ASP A 352 45.94 12.58 -29.64
C ASP A 352 46.35 13.68 -30.62
N ALA A 353 45.44 14.60 -30.97
CA ALA A 353 45.75 15.76 -31.79
C ALA A 353 46.77 16.68 -31.11
N ALA A 354 46.62 16.97 -29.82
CA ALA A 354 47.56 17.76 -29.04
C ALA A 354 48.94 17.08 -28.94
N ARG A 355 48.97 15.75 -28.76
CA ARG A 355 50.20 14.95 -28.76
C ARG A 355 50.90 15.03 -30.11
N ARG A 356 50.16 14.91 -31.22
CA ARG A 356 50.70 15.07 -32.58
C ARG A 356 51.30 16.45 -32.80
N LEU A 357 50.59 17.51 -32.40
CA LEU A 357 51.12 18.88 -32.51
C LEU A 357 52.39 19.08 -31.68
N ARG A 358 52.46 18.53 -30.46
CA ARG A 358 53.67 18.58 -29.62
C ARG A 358 54.85 17.86 -30.24
N ILE A 359 54.62 16.65 -30.77
CA ILE A 359 55.65 15.87 -31.47
C ILE A 359 56.14 16.64 -32.70
N ALA A 360 55.23 17.11 -33.55
CA ALA A 360 55.59 17.84 -34.77
C ALA A 360 56.38 19.12 -34.45
N ALA A 361 55.99 19.87 -33.41
CA ALA A 361 56.71 21.06 -32.98
C ALA A 361 58.11 20.74 -32.42
N ALA A 362 58.24 19.68 -31.61
CA ALA A 362 59.54 19.25 -31.09
C ALA A 362 60.47 18.77 -32.21
N ALA A 363 59.94 18.00 -33.16
CA ALA A 363 60.66 17.55 -34.34
C ALA A 363 61.09 18.73 -35.22
N ALA A 364 60.19 19.70 -35.47
CA ALA A 364 60.52 20.93 -36.20
C ALA A 364 61.65 21.73 -35.53
N ALA A 365 61.64 21.82 -34.20
CA ALA A 365 62.66 22.53 -33.43
C ALA A 365 64.02 21.81 -33.39
N ALA A 366 64.04 20.48 -33.53
CA ALA A 366 65.26 19.67 -33.55
C ALA A 366 66.00 19.72 -34.90
N LEU A 367 65.35 20.24 -35.95
CA LEU A 367 65.89 20.21 -37.30
C LEU A 367 67.02 21.24 -37.52
N PRO A 368 68.14 20.83 -38.17
CA PRO A 368 69.23 21.75 -38.48
C PRO A 368 68.80 22.81 -39.52
N PRO A 369 69.38 24.02 -39.51
CA PRO A 369 69.05 25.07 -40.48
C PRO A 369 69.33 24.59 -41.90
N GLU A 370 68.42 24.88 -42.84
CA GLU A 370 68.59 24.41 -44.21
C GLU A 370 69.83 25.04 -44.87
N PRO A 371 70.73 24.22 -45.46
CA PRO A 371 71.89 24.74 -46.14
C PRO A 371 71.48 25.54 -47.38
N GLY A 372 72.13 26.70 -47.56
CA GLY A 372 71.97 27.52 -48.75
C GLY A 372 72.60 26.87 -49.98
N THR A 373 72.21 27.34 -51.18
CA THR A 373 72.65 26.76 -52.48
C THR A 373 74.17 26.71 -52.67
N SER A 374 74.95 27.49 -51.90
CA SER A 374 76.43 27.51 -51.96
C SER A 374 77.12 26.58 -50.95
N GLN A 375 76.38 25.91 -50.06
CA GLN A 375 76.93 24.97 -49.07
C GLN A 375 76.81 23.52 -49.57
N PRO A 376 77.73 22.61 -49.22
CA PRO A 376 77.61 21.20 -49.59
C PRO A 376 76.34 20.59 -48.95
N HIS A 377 75.42 20.09 -49.78
CA HIS A 377 74.13 19.57 -49.32
C HIS A 377 73.63 18.40 -50.17
N ALA A 378 72.83 17.51 -49.58
CA ALA A 378 72.01 16.54 -50.28
C ALA A 378 70.56 17.06 -50.34
N THR A 379 69.85 16.82 -51.44
CA THR A 379 68.42 17.16 -51.59
C THR A 379 67.58 15.91 -51.39
N CYS A 380 66.83 15.84 -50.29
CA CYS A 380 65.93 14.73 -50.01
C CYS A 380 64.50 15.12 -50.36
N ALA A 381 63.79 14.24 -51.07
CA ALA A 381 62.37 14.38 -51.35
C ALA A 381 61.60 13.18 -50.80
N VAL A 382 60.62 13.40 -49.96
CA VAL A 382 59.74 12.35 -49.41
C VAL A 382 58.36 12.52 -50.01
N ARG A 383 57.75 11.41 -50.42
CA ARG A 383 56.32 11.38 -50.76
C ARG A 383 55.56 10.75 -49.60
N LEU A 384 54.69 11.53 -48.95
CA LEU A 384 53.81 11.02 -47.91
C LEU A 384 52.69 10.16 -48.53
N PRO A 385 52.16 9.16 -47.80
CA PRO A 385 51.02 8.35 -48.25
C PRO A 385 49.78 9.16 -48.65
N GLY A 386 49.60 10.36 -48.08
CA GLY A 386 48.55 11.31 -48.46
C GLY A 386 48.74 11.99 -49.83
N GLY A 387 49.80 11.65 -50.56
CA GLY A 387 50.10 12.21 -51.89
C GLY A 387 50.93 13.49 -51.88
N GLU A 388 51.08 14.12 -50.72
CA GLU A 388 51.93 15.29 -50.52
C GLU A 388 53.41 14.95 -50.74
N ARG A 389 54.13 15.85 -51.40
CA ARG A 389 55.56 15.72 -51.67
C ARG A 389 56.32 16.79 -50.92
N LEU A 390 57.11 16.36 -49.95
CA LEU A 390 58.01 17.20 -49.18
C LEU A 390 59.39 17.18 -49.82
N GLN A 391 60.08 18.32 -49.84
CA GLN A 391 61.46 18.40 -50.29
C GLN A 391 62.25 19.32 -49.36
N ARG A 392 63.42 18.85 -48.91
CA ARG A 392 64.31 19.61 -48.02
C ARG A 392 65.77 19.29 -48.31
N ARG A 393 66.65 20.28 -48.12
CA ARG A 393 68.11 20.10 -48.20
C ARG A 393 68.68 19.77 -46.82
N PHE A 394 69.65 18.88 -46.78
CA PHE A 394 70.36 18.47 -45.57
C PHE A 394 71.88 18.55 -45.78
N GLY A 395 72.62 18.93 -44.75
CA GLY A 395 74.07 18.94 -44.75
C GLY A 395 74.66 17.53 -44.54
N PRO A 396 75.86 17.23 -45.07
CA PRO A 396 76.50 15.92 -44.93
C PRO A 396 76.78 15.52 -43.46
N SER A 397 77.01 16.51 -42.60
CA SER A 397 77.24 16.34 -41.16
C SER A 397 75.97 16.21 -40.31
N ASP A 398 74.79 16.40 -40.88
CA ASP A 398 73.54 16.31 -40.13
C ASP A 398 73.29 14.87 -39.66
N PRO A 399 72.62 14.66 -38.51
CA PRO A 399 72.33 13.31 -38.03
C PRO A 399 71.23 12.65 -38.87
N VAL A 400 71.29 11.32 -39.03
CA VAL A 400 70.21 10.55 -39.71
C VAL A 400 68.84 10.77 -39.07
N ALA A 401 68.78 11.04 -37.75
CA ALA A 401 67.56 11.39 -37.03
C ALA A 401 66.85 12.63 -37.63
N ALA A 402 67.59 13.58 -38.22
CA ALA A 402 67.01 14.77 -38.83
C ALA A 402 66.09 14.46 -40.03
N LEU A 403 66.27 13.32 -40.71
CA LEU A 403 65.35 12.88 -41.75
C LEU A 403 63.99 12.48 -41.17
N PHE A 404 63.98 11.82 -40.01
CA PHE A 404 62.78 11.40 -39.29
C PHE A 404 62.10 12.59 -38.61
N ASP A 405 62.86 13.46 -37.96
CA ASP A 405 62.34 14.70 -37.38
C ASP A 405 61.67 15.58 -38.45
N TRP A 406 62.21 15.57 -39.68
CA TRP A 406 61.62 16.32 -40.79
C TRP A 406 60.29 15.71 -41.23
N VAL A 407 60.20 14.39 -41.32
CA VAL A 407 58.95 13.71 -41.67
C VAL A 407 57.91 13.84 -40.54
N ASP A 408 58.31 13.71 -39.28
CA ASP A 408 57.45 13.85 -38.10
C ASP A 408 56.92 15.29 -37.93
N SER A 409 57.75 16.30 -38.24
CA SER A 409 57.33 17.71 -38.23
C SER A 409 56.22 18.03 -39.25
N ASN A 410 56.10 17.21 -40.29
CA ASN A 410 55.07 17.32 -41.33
C ASN A 410 53.99 16.22 -41.18
N GLY A 411 53.84 15.66 -39.98
CA GLY A 411 52.74 14.77 -39.63
C GLY A 411 52.90 13.31 -40.07
N ALA A 412 54.07 12.92 -40.63
CA ALA A 412 54.45 11.55 -40.97
C ALA A 412 53.37 10.73 -41.73
N GLY A 413 52.53 11.40 -42.52
CA GLY A 413 51.43 10.75 -43.23
C GLY A 413 50.39 10.05 -42.33
N GLY A 414 50.26 10.48 -41.07
CA GLY A 414 49.32 9.90 -40.11
C GLY A 414 49.93 8.84 -39.17
N MET A 415 51.14 8.35 -39.45
CA MET A 415 51.84 7.38 -38.58
C MET A 415 52.45 8.06 -37.35
N TRP A 416 52.66 7.30 -36.27
CA TRP A 416 53.39 7.81 -35.10
C TRP A 416 54.91 7.68 -35.30
N PRO A 417 55.72 8.53 -34.67
CA PRO A 417 57.18 8.39 -34.69
C PRO A 417 57.61 6.98 -34.27
N GLY A 418 58.48 6.35 -35.06
CA GLY A 418 58.94 4.99 -34.82
C GLY A 418 58.03 3.88 -35.37
N GLU A 419 56.91 4.21 -36.01
CA GLU A 419 56.06 3.25 -36.74
C GLU A 419 56.41 3.15 -38.24
N TYR A 420 57.42 3.88 -38.70
CA TYR A 420 57.85 3.86 -40.10
C TYR A 420 59.38 3.92 -40.25
N ARG A 421 59.86 3.46 -41.41
CA ARG A 421 61.25 3.57 -41.88
C ARG A 421 61.32 4.35 -43.19
N LEU A 422 62.49 4.88 -43.51
CA LEU A 422 62.72 5.62 -44.76
C LEU A 422 63.56 4.78 -45.72
N VAL A 423 63.10 4.64 -46.97
CA VAL A 423 63.79 3.83 -47.98
C VAL A 423 64.04 4.66 -49.25
N SER A 424 65.26 4.67 -49.76
CA SER A 424 65.57 5.31 -51.06
C SER A 424 65.32 4.37 -52.24
N ALA A 425 64.93 4.94 -53.38
CA ALA A 425 64.61 4.16 -54.59
C ALA A 425 65.85 3.61 -55.33
N TYR A 426 66.87 4.42 -55.59
CA TYR A 426 68.12 3.99 -56.24
C TYR A 426 69.28 4.97 -55.98
N PRO A 427 70.46 4.52 -55.50
CA PRO A 427 70.70 3.19 -54.92
C PRO A 427 69.81 2.96 -53.70
N ARG A 428 69.33 1.73 -53.49
CA ARG A 428 68.41 1.39 -52.39
C ARG A 428 69.15 1.43 -51.05
N ARG A 429 68.72 2.31 -50.16
CA ARG A 429 69.21 2.47 -48.77
C ARG A 429 68.01 2.45 -47.84
N VAL A 430 68.16 1.80 -46.69
CA VAL A 430 67.13 1.72 -45.65
C VAL A 430 67.66 2.47 -44.44
N PHE A 431 66.92 3.48 -44.01
CA PHE A 431 67.17 4.21 -42.77
C PHE A 431 66.13 3.72 -41.76
N GLU A 432 66.61 3.22 -40.63
CA GLU A 432 65.75 2.82 -39.51
C GLU A 432 65.49 4.03 -38.61
N PRO A 433 64.30 4.14 -38.01
CA PRO A 433 64.04 5.21 -37.05
C PRO A 433 65.02 5.08 -35.88
N PRO A 434 65.49 6.20 -35.31
CA PRO A 434 66.33 6.15 -34.12
C PRO A 434 65.55 5.44 -33.01
N ALA A 435 66.19 4.48 -32.33
CA ALA A 435 65.56 3.76 -31.23
C ALA A 435 64.93 4.76 -30.25
N ALA A 436 63.62 4.61 -29.99
CA ALA A 436 62.89 5.49 -29.09
C ALA A 436 63.68 5.63 -27.79
N LYS A 437 64.06 6.85 -27.41
CA LYS A 437 64.69 7.13 -26.12
C LYS A 437 63.68 6.83 -25.02
N ALA A 438 63.60 5.57 -24.60
CA ALA A 438 63.05 5.19 -23.31
C ALA A 438 63.87 5.92 -22.22
N GLY A 439 63.20 6.31 -21.14
CA GLY A 439 63.65 7.26 -20.14
C GLY A 439 65.13 7.16 -19.74
N ALA A 440 65.73 8.36 -19.60
CA ALA A 440 66.95 8.68 -18.85
C ALA A 440 67.75 7.49 -18.27
N GLY A 441 68.82 7.11 -18.95
CA GLY A 441 69.88 6.29 -18.35
C GLY A 441 70.78 5.58 -19.37
N GLY A 442 71.93 6.19 -19.70
CA GLY A 442 73.11 5.44 -20.15
C GLY A 442 73.37 5.36 -21.67
N GLY A 443 74.26 6.24 -22.15
CA GLY A 443 75.37 5.99 -23.09
C GLY A 443 75.21 5.07 -24.31
N GLY A 444 75.30 5.69 -25.51
CA GLY A 444 76.15 5.17 -26.60
C GLY A 444 75.44 4.57 -27.82
N GLY A 445 75.59 5.27 -28.97
CA GLY A 445 75.74 4.62 -30.28
C GLY A 445 74.47 4.31 -31.08
N GLY A 446 73.95 5.29 -31.83
CA GLY A 446 72.91 5.03 -32.83
C GLY A 446 72.63 6.20 -33.79
N GLY A 447 73.55 7.17 -33.92
CA GLY A 447 73.36 8.34 -34.77
C GLY A 447 74.56 8.54 -35.68
N GLY A 448 74.57 7.87 -36.83
CA GLY A 448 75.50 8.22 -37.91
C GLY A 448 75.13 9.58 -38.51
N THR A 449 76.09 10.24 -39.16
CA THR A 449 75.82 11.40 -40.02
C THR A 449 75.20 10.94 -41.34
N LEU A 450 74.50 11.83 -42.04
CA LEU A 450 73.92 11.52 -43.35
C LEU A 450 74.98 11.05 -44.35
N GLU A 451 76.18 11.64 -44.32
CA GLU A 451 77.32 11.21 -45.13
C GLU A 451 77.76 9.76 -44.82
N ALA A 452 77.84 9.39 -43.53
CA ALA A 452 78.18 8.02 -43.12
C ALA A 452 77.08 7.00 -43.49
N ALA A 453 75.82 7.45 -43.58
CA ALA A 453 74.69 6.67 -44.07
C ALA A 453 74.57 6.69 -45.62
N GLY A 454 75.54 7.29 -46.31
CA GLY A 454 75.69 7.29 -47.76
C GLY A 454 75.11 8.49 -48.49
N LEU A 455 74.43 9.43 -47.80
CA LEU A 455 73.88 10.65 -48.40
C LEU A 455 74.96 11.73 -48.50
N VAL A 456 75.55 11.87 -49.70
CA VAL A 456 76.69 12.76 -49.96
C VAL A 456 76.25 14.09 -50.58
N ALA A 457 77.09 15.12 -50.46
CA ALA A 457 76.81 16.43 -51.05
C ALA A 457 76.67 16.37 -52.59
N GLY A 458 75.63 17.00 -53.12
CA GLY A 458 75.25 16.99 -54.54
C GLY A 458 74.29 15.86 -54.93
N GLU A 459 73.97 14.93 -54.03
CA GLU A 459 73.02 13.84 -54.28
C GLU A 459 71.57 14.32 -54.16
N GLN A 460 70.69 13.88 -55.08
CA GLN A 460 69.25 14.06 -54.97
C GLN A 460 68.59 12.70 -54.75
N VAL A 461 67.99 12.51 -53.58
CA VAL A 461 67.44 11.21 -53.16
C VAL A 461 65.93 11.31 -52.94
N ALA A 462 65.19 10.43 -53.61
CA ALA A 462 63.78 10.20 -53.32
C ALA A 462 63.65 9.13 -52.22
N LEU A 463 63.03 9.50 -51.11
CA LEU A 463 62.74 8.66 -49.96
C LEU A 463 61.25 8.28 -49.94
N LEU A 464 60.98 7.04 -49.56
CA LEU A 464 59.65 6.47 -49.40
C LEU A 464 59.42 6.16 -47.92
N LEU A 465 58.21 6.45 -47.44
CA LEU A 465 57.75 6.05 -46.11
C LEU A 465 57.23 4.63 -46.16
N GLU A 466 57.84 3.71 -45.39
CA GLU A 466 57.39 2.32 -45.27
C GLU A 466 57.01 2.06 -43.81
N GLY A 467 55.77 1.62 -43.57
CA GLY A 467 55.28 1.30 -42.23
C GLY A 467 55.96 0.06 -41.66
N LEU A 468 56.34 0.11 -40.39
CA LEU A 468 56.96 -1.00 -39.64
C LEU A 468 55.92 -2.04 -39.17
N GLY A 469 54.64 -1.68 -39.18
CA GLY A 469 53.51 -2.57 -38.95
C GLY A 469 52.86 -3.00 -40.27
N GLY A 470 53.34 -4.09 -40.86
CA GLY A 470 52.74 -4.67 -42.07
C GLY A 470 53.64 -5.70 -42.76
N GLY A 471 53.64 -6.92 -42.21
CA GLY A 471 53.82 -8.14 -43.01
C GLY A 471 52.45 -8.67 -43.43
#